data_AF-A0A2G1ZXF6-F1
#
_entry.id   AF-A0A2G1ZXF6-F1
#
_cell.length_a   1.000
_cell.length_b   1.000
_cell.length_c   1.000
_cell.angle_alpha   90.00
_cell.angle_beta   90.00
_cell.angle_gamma   90.00
#
_symmetry.space_group_name_H-M   'P 1'
#
loop_
_entity.id
_entity.type
_entity.pdbx_description
1 polymer ?
#
loop_
_entity_poly.entity_id
_entity_poly.type
_entity_poly.pdbx_seq_one_letter_code
_entity_poly.pdbx_strand_id
1 'polypeptide(L)'
;MTVQLSKIALTACTLVLAAGVLPAAYSPTTCSVHAQIDEGDTKAKRKNLALMLRPVTVNFNDQRLEDVMTFFKDFTGADIDIHFVTDRRPEGLDPDALISFDAKNMSALRLLELVLEQAARDTFEENTWQMTSWGSIEVGPKSLLNRRQRVVIYDIADLLLELPDYADAPNIDLQSVLRSNQGGGGGQSPFNNAQQNNNNEERDLRERKDNVISLIQTIVEPEQWADNGGDGGTVQIFQNTLVIRAPDYMHRQIDGYNWWPTQSTRVAGIGARRYVAFSLDTGIGTVDGFAQQPVSAVVGGGGNGGGGGGGGG
;
A
#
# COMPACT_ATOMS: atom_id res chain seq x y z
N MET A 1 1.97 -39.02 35.96
CA MET A 1 1.88 -38.88 34.49
C MET A 1 2.73 -37.68 34.11
N THR A 2 3.96 -37.95 33.70
CA THR A 2 5.02 -36.95 33.53
C THR A 2 5.35 -36.91 32.05
N VAL A 3 4.95 -35.84 31.37
CA VAL A 3 5.13 -35.68 29.92
C VAL A 3 6.53 -35.18 29.63
N GLN A 4 7.23 -35.96 28.81
CA GLN A 4 8.60 -35.75 28.32
C GLN A 4 8.70 -34.50 27.42
N LEU A 5 9.62 -33.59 27.74
CA LEU A 5 10.04 -32.50 26.86
C LEU A 5 11.07 -33.03 25.84
N SER A 6 10.70 -32.98 24.56
CA SER A 6 11.58 -33.21 23.41
C SER A 6 12.60 -32.08 23.27
N LYS A 7 13.89 -32.40 23.50
CA LYS A 7 15.03 -31.50 23.27
C LYS A 7 15.48 -31.62 21.81
N ILE A 8 15.47 -30.50 21.09
CA ILE A 8 16.03 -30.34 19.75
C ILE A 8 17.56 -30.43 19.85
N ALA A 9 18.14 -31.31 19.03
CA ALA A 9 19.57 -31.58 18.97
C ALA A 9 20.33 -30.40 18.33
N LEU A 10 21.29 -29.85 19.08
CA LEU A 10 22.28 -28.89 18.58
C LEU A 10 23.50 -29.69 18.11
N THR A 11 23.71 -29.78 16.81
CA THR A 11 24.86 -30.46 16.23
C THR A 11 26.11 -29.59 16.41
N ALA A 12 27.01 -30.04 17.29
CA ALA A 12 28.30 -29.40 17.53
C ALA A 12 29.25 -29.66 16.35
N CYS A 13 29.75 -28.59 15.74
CA CYS A 13 30.84 -28.65 14.77
C CYS A 13 32.15 -28.33 15.50
N THR A 14 32.96 -29.35 15.77
CA THR A 14 34.34 -29.24 16.26
C THR A 14 35.29 -29.13 15.07
N LEU A 15 36.09 -28.06 14.97
CA LEU A 15 37.34 -28.10 14.21
C LEU A 15 38.39 -27.08 14.69
N VAL A 16 39.43 -27.65 15.33
CA VAL A 16 40.89 -27.39 15.21
C VAL A 16 41.42 -25.94 15.35
N LEU A 17 42.19 -25.76 16.44
CA LEU A 17 43.18 -24.68 16.64
C LEU A 17 44.43 -24.93 15.79
N ALA A 18 44.78 -23.99 14.92
CA ALA A 18 46.12 -23.84 14.36
C ALA A 18 46.56 -22.38 14.48
N ALA A 19 47.74 -22.19 15.07
CA ALA A 19 48.36 -20.89 15.32
C ALA A 19 48.87 -20.23 14.03
N GLY A 20 48.60 -18.94 13.86
CA GLY A 20 49.11 -18.13 12.77
C GLY A 20 48.45 -16.75 12.75
N VAL A 21 49.14 -15.75 13.29
CA VAL A 21 48.67 -14.36 13.36
C VAL A 21 48.81 -13.70 11.98
N LEU A 22 47.67 -13.44 11.34
CA LEU A 22 47.51 -12.45 10.27
C LEU A 22 46.22 -11.67 10.54
N PRO A 23 46.18 -10.34 10.40
CA PRO A 23 44.94 -9.59 10.53
C PRO A 23 44.14 -9.77 9.23
N ALA A 24 43.31 -10.80 9.18
CA ALA A 24 42.26 -10.86 8.18
C ALA A 24 41.24 -9.76 8.51
N ALA A 25 41.11 -8.79 7.61
CA ALA A 25 40.06 -7.78 7.66
C ALA A 25 38.71 -8.49 7.69
N TYR A 26 38.07 -8.53 8.87
CA TYR A 26 36.67 -8.89 8.99
C TYR A 26 35.88 -7.76 8.32
N SER A 27 35.53 -7.96 7.05
CA SER A 27 34.43 -7.20 6.46
C SER A 27 33.18 -7.61 7.23
N PRO A 28 32.46 -6.69 7.90
CA PRO A 28 31.16 -7.02 8.42
C PRO A 28 30.29 -7.33 7.20
N THR A 29 29.93 -8.61 7.02
CA THR A 29 28.82 -8.97 6.16
C THR A 29 27.59 -8.33 6.78
N THR A 30 27.26 -7.13 6.33
CA THR A 30 25.95 -6.54 6.56
C THR A 30 24.97 -7.44 5.84
N CYS A 31 24.41 -8.42 6.55
CA CYS A 31 23.15 -9.03 6.17
C CYS A 31 22.10 -7.92 6.23
N SER A 32 21.98 -7.15 5.16
CA SER A 32 20.82 -6.32 4.92
C SER A 32 19.65 -7.28 4.72
N VAL A 33 18.90 -7.52 5.79
CA VAL A 33 17.56 -8.08 5.73
C VAL A 33 16.68 -7.01 5.07
N HIS A 34 16.81 -6.86 3.75
CA HIS A 34 15.70 -6.33 2.97
C HIS A 34 14.64 -7.42 3.03
N ALA A 35 13.49 -7.10 3.65
CA ALA A 35 12.28 -7.87 3.46
C ALA A 35 12.08 -7.98 1.94
N GLN A 36 12.43 -9.13 1.38
CA GLN A 36 12.18 -9.42 -0.03
C GLN A 36 10.68 -9.42 -0.16
N ILE A 37 10.12 -8.32 -0.67
CA ILE A 37 8.79 -8.33 -1.21
C ILE A 37 8.85 -9.37 -2.32
N ASP A 38 8.25 -10.53 -2.10
CA ASP A 38 8.21 -11.59 -3.10
C ASP A 38 7.59 -10.98 -4.37
N GLU A 39 8.37 -10.97 -5.44
CA GLU A 39 7.95 -10.40 -6.72
C GLU A 39 6.69 -11.12 -7.23
N GLY A 40 6.52 -12.40 -6.85
CA GLY A 40 5.31 -13.18 -7.06
C GLY A 40 4.09 -12.59 -6.35
N ASP A 41 4.20 -12.25 -5.08
CA ASP A 41 3.10 -11.67 -4.29
C ASP A 41 2.68 -10.31 -4.83
N THR A 42 3.65 -9.47 -5.21
CA THR A 42 3.37 -8.15 -5.81
C THR A 42 2.69 -8.28 -7.17
N LYS A 43 3.08 -9.29 -7.97
CA LYS A 43 2.42 -9.59 -9.23
C LYS A 43 0.99 -10.08 -9.01
N ALA A 44 0.75 -10.92 -8.00
CA ALA A 44 -0.59 -11.38 -7.65
C ALA A 44 -1.50 -10.22 -7.22
N LYS A 45 -1.01 -9.33 -6.33
CA LYS A 45 -1.70 -8.10 -5.90
C LYS A 45 -2.10 -7.22 -7.07
N ARG A 46 -1.13 -6.89 -7.94
CA ARG A 46 -1.37 -6.09 -9.14
C ARG A 46 -2.37 -6.73 -10.07
N LYS A 47 -2.25 -8.04 -10.30
CA LYS A 47 -3.18 -8.80 -11.15
C LYS A 47 -4.60 -8.71 -10.59
N ASN A 48 -4.81 -9.05 -9.32
CA ASN A 48 -6.14 -9.04 -8.71
C ASN A 48 -6.76 -7.64 -8.67
N LEU A 49 -5.97 -6.61 -8.35
CA LEU A 49 -6.46 -5.23 -8.40
C LEU A 49 -6.83 -4.80 -9.82
N ALA A 50 -6.01 -5.11 -10.82
CA ALA A 50 -6.30 -4.79 -12.22
C ALA A 50 -7.57 -5.50 -12.74
N LEU A 51 -7.82 -6.73 -12.30
CA LEU A 51 -9.05 -7.47 -12.62
C LEU A 51 -10.29 -6.77 -12.03
N MET A 52 -10.19 -6.24 -10.81
CA MET A 52 -11.28 -5.50 -10.16
C MET A 52 -11.53 -4.12 -10.79
N LEU A 53 -10.59 -3.57 -11.55
CA LEU A 53 -10.78 -2.26 -12.20
C LEU A 53 -11.55 -2.35 -13.52
N ARG A 54 -11.87 -3.56 -13.99
CA ARG A 54 -12.69 -3.76 -15.18
C ARG A 54 -14.07 -3.13 -15.00
N PRO A 55 -14.57 -2.37 -15.99
CA PRO A 55 -15.89 -1.81 -15.92
C PRO A 55 -16.94 -2.92 -16.02
N VAL A 56 -17.97 -2.80 -15.21
CA VAL A 56 -19.12 -3.70 -15.14
C VAL A 56 -20.40 -2.88 -15.24
N THR A 57 -21.40 -3.44 -15.91
CA THR A 57 -22.76 -2.89 -15.98
C THR A 57 -23.70 -3.98 -15.49
N VAL A 58 -24.31 -3.76 -14.33
CA VAL A 58 -25.18 -4.72 -13.66
C VAL A 58 -26.33 -4.00 -12.98
N ASN A 59 -27.44 -4.71 -12.87
CA ASN A 59 -28.60 -4.26 -12.12
C ASN A 59 -28.98 -5.38 -11.15
N PHE A 60 -28.84 -5.09 -9.86
CA PHE A 60 -29.25 -5.97 -8.77
C PHE A 60 -30.58 -5.46 -8.22
N ASN A 61 -31.59 -6.33 -8.21
CA ASN A 61 -32.87 -6.07 -7.55
C ASN A 61 -33.04 -7.10 -6.43
N ASP A 62 -32.94 -6.63 -5.19
CA ASP A 62 -33.08 -7.40 -3.95
C ASP A 62 -32.33 -8.75 -4.01
N GLN A 63 -31.06 -8.70 -4.42
CA GLN A 63 -30.20 -9.87 -4.50
C GLN A 63 -29.50 -10.11 -3.17
N ARG A 64 -29.29 -11.39 -2.79
CA ARG A 64 -28.53 -11.74 -1.59
C ARG A 64 -27.06 -11.36 -1.77
N LEU A 65 -26.43 -10.90 -0.69
CA LEU A 65 -25.01 -10.51 -0.70
C LEU A 65 -24.11 -11.66 -1.14
N GLU A 66 -24.42 -12.89 -0.72
CA GLU A 66 -23.71 -14.10 -1.14
C GLU A 66 -23.64 -14.26 -2.67
N ASP A 67 -24.78 -14.05 -3.35
CA ASP A 67 -24.89 -14.20 -4.80
C ASP A 67 -24.15 -13.07 -5.52
N VAL A 68 -24.26 -11.83 -5.02
CA VAL A 68 -23.54 -10.66 -5.54
C VAL A 68 -22.03 -10.86 -5.42
N MET A 69 -21.57 -11.39 -4.30
CA MET A 69 -20.15 -11.65 -4.07
C MET A 69 -19.61 -12.81 -4.92
N THR A 70 -20.43 -13.84 -5.15
CA THR A 70 -20.11 -14.92 -6.10
C THR A 70 -19.99 -14.37 -7.52
N PHE A 71 -20.91 -13.48 -7.91
CA PHE A 71 -20.82 -12.77 -9.20
C PHE A 71 -19.50 -12.00 -9.34
N PHE A 72 -19.00 -11.32 -8.30
CA PHE A 72 -17.70 -10.63 -8.37
C PHE A 72 -16.54 -11.58 -8.65
N LYS A 73 -16.52 -12.75 -7.99
CA LYS A 73 -15.51 -13.78 -8.21
C LYS A 73 -15.53 -14.28 -9.66
N ASP A 74 -16.72 -14.60 -10.16
CA ASP A 74 -16.91 -15.16 -11.49
C ASP A 74 -16.63 -14.13 -12.60
N PHE A 75 -17.09 -12.89 -12.43
CA PHE A 75 -16.93 -11.83 -13.41
C PHE A 75 -15.48 -11.34 -13.51
N THR A 76 -14.84 -11.09 -12.38
CA THR A 76 -13.49 -10.51 -12.36
C THR A 76 -12.42 -11.58 -12.53
N GLY A 77 -12.67 -12.81 -12.05
CA GLY A 77 -11.67 -13.86 -11.92
C GLY A 77 -10.56 -13.51 -10.93
N ALA A 78 -10.77 -12.51 -10.07
CA ALA A 78 -9.85 -12.14 -9.01
C ALA A 78 -9.96 -13.13 -7.84
N ASP A 79 -8.85 -13.35 -7.16
CA ASP A 79 -8.84 -14.13 -5.92
C ASP A 79 -9.38 -13.28 -4.77
N ILE A 80 -10.66 -13.50 -4.44
CA ILE A 80 -11.39 -12.77 -3.39
C ILE A 80 -11.72 -13.73 -2.25
N ASP A 81 -11.23 -13.44 -1.05
CA ASP A 81 -11.58 -14.12 0.19
C ASP A 81 -12.67 -13.30 0.90
N ILE A 82 -13.84 -13.89 1.08
CA ILE A 82 -15.00 -13.21 1.65
C ILE A 82 -15.31 -13.86 2.99
N HIS A 83 -15.42 -13.05 4.02
CA HIS A 83 -15.70 -13.52 5.37
C HIS A 83 -17.17 -13.33 5.70
N PHE A 84 -17.97 -14.35 5.43
CA PHE A 84 -19.37 -14.41 5.84
C PHE A 84 -19.52 -14.81 7.31
N VAL A 85 -20.62 -14.37 7.93
CA VAL A 85 -21.08 -14.92 9.21
C VAL A 85 -21.36 -16.41 9.02
N THR A 86 -20.91 -17.22 9.96
CA THR A 86 -21.18 -18.67 9.99
C THR A 86 -21.38 -19.07 11.44
N ASP A 87 -22.04 -20.21 11.71
CA ASP A 87 -22.20 -20.75 13.08
C ASP A 87 -20.90 -20.82 13.90
N ARG A 88 -19.76 -20.93 13.23
CA ARG A 88 -18.42 -21.00 13.85
C ARG A 88 -17.72 -19.64 13.97
N ARG A 89 -18.20 -18.62 13.27
CA ARG A 89 -17.61 -17.27 13.20
C ARG A 89 -18.75 -16.25 13.22
N PRO A 90 -19.08 -15.73 14.42
CA PRO A 90 -20.16 -14.74 14.55
C PRO A 90 -19.79 -13.38 13.95
N GLU A 91 -18.49 -13.12 13.76
CA GLU A 91 -17.96 -11.91 13.13
C GLU A 91 -17.77 -12.15 11.63
N GLY A 92 -18.57 -11.47 10.80
CA GLY A 92 -18.54 -11.61 9.35
C GLY A 92 -19.62 -10.78 8.67
N LEU A 93 -19.69 -10.88 7.34
CA LEU A 93 -20.73 -10.27 6.52
C LEU A 93 -21.99 -11.13 6.56
N ASP A 94 -23.15 -10.49 6.70
CA ASP A 94 -24.44 -11.17 6.60
C ASP A 94 -24.67 -11.64 5.14
N PRO A 95 -24.69 -12.97 4.86
CA PRO A 95 -24.90 -13.47 3.51
C PRO A 95 -26.30 -13.19 2.96
N ASP A 96 -27.30 -12.98 3.82
CA ASP A 96 -28.70 -12.78 3.45
C ASP A 96 -29.06 -11.30 3.23
N ALA A 97 -28.11 -10.38 3.45
CA ALA A 97 -28.32 -8.96 3.23
C ALA A 97 -28.78 -8.68 1.78
N LEU A 98 -29.89 -7.98 1.64
CA LEU A 98 -30.50 -7.66 0.35
C LEU A 98 -29.86 -6.41 -0.26
N ILE A 99 -29.30 -6.56 -1.44
CA ILE A 99 -28.59 -5.51 -2.16
C ILE A 99 -29.36 -5.16 -3.43
N SER A 100 -29.63 -3.86 -3.56
CA SER A 100 -30.32 -3.25 -4.70
C SER A 100 -29.48 -2.09 -5.24
N PHE A 101 -28.91 -2.27 -6.44
CA PHE A 101 -27.98 -1.32 -7.05
C PHE A 101 -28.05 -1.38 -8.58
N ASP A 102 -28.04 -0.21 -9.24
CA ASP A 102 -27.90 -0.07 -10.69
C ASP A 102 -26.54 0.56 -11.02
N ALA A 103 -25.66 -0.23 -11.61
CA ALA A 103 -24.32 0.19 -12.01
C ALA A 103 -24.22 0.25 -13.52
N LYS A 104 -23.81 1.41 -14.06
CA LYS A 104 -23.51 1.58 -15.48
C LYS A 104 -22.07 2.01 -15.65
N ASN A 105 -21.28 1.20 -16.36
CA ASN A 105 -19.88 1.47 -16.66
C ASN A 105 -19.04 1.84 -15.42
N MET A 106 -19.21 1.09 -14.33
CA MET A 106 -18.51 1.31 -13.06
C MET A 106 -17.42 0.25 -12.87
N SER A 107 -16.27 0.58 -12.29
CA SER A 107 -15.28 -0.46 -11.97
C SER A 107 -15.84 -1.45 -10.96
N ALA A 108 -15.53 -2.73 -11.11
CA ALA A 108 -15.98 -3.76 -10.16
C ALA A 108 -15.50 -3.46 -8.73
N LEU A 109 -14.34 -2.83 -8.57
CA LEU A 109 -13.82 -2.37 -7.27
C LEU A 109 -14.74 -1.32 -6.64
N ARG A 110 -15.15 -0.30 -7.42
CA ARG A 110 -16.04 0.74 -6.90
C ARG A 110 -17.41 0.18 -6.58
N LEU A 111 -17.90 -0.75 -7.40
CA LEU A 111 -19.15 -1.44 -7.14
C LEU A 111 -19.07 -2.25 -5.84
N LEU A 112 -17.96 -2.98 -5.62
CA LEU A 112 -17.73 -3.73 -4.38
C LEU A 112 -17.79 -2.83 -3.14
N GLU A 113 -17.14 -1.67 -3.18
CA GLU A 113 -17.19 -0.69 -2.08
C GLU A 113 -18.61 -0.23 -1.77
N LEU A 114 -19.39 0.08 -2.80
CA LEU A 114 -20.78 0.51 -2.65
C LEU A 114 -21.68 -0.61 -2.12
N VAL A 115 -21.46 -1.84 -2.56
CA VAL A 115 -22.17 -3.03 -2.06
C VAL A 115 -21.86 -3.25 -0.58
N LEU A 116 -20.59 -3.12 -0.17
CA LEU A 116 -20.20 -3.26 1.23
C LEU A 116 -20.75 -2.14 2.11
N GLU A 117 -20.80 -0.91 1.59
CA GLU A 117 -21.42 0.23 2.27
C GLU A 117 -22.93 0.01 2.47
N GLN A 118 -23.63 -0.54 1.47
CA GLN A 118 -25.05 -0.88 1.58
C GLN A 118 -25.28 -2.03 2.56
N ALA A 119 -24.47 -3.09 2.50
CA ALA A 119 -24.54 -4.22 3.43
C ALA A 119 -24.26 -3.81 4.89
N ALA A 120 -23.48 -2.74 5.09
CA ALA A 120 -23.22 -2.19 6.42
C ALA A 120 -24.36 -1.32 6.98
N ARG A 121 -25.40 -0.96 6.20
CA ARG A 121 -26.48 -0.07 6.71
C ARG A 121 -27.34 -0.70 7.79
N ASP A 122 -27.53 -2.02 7.71
CA ASP A 122 -28.36 -2.77 8.65
C ASP A 122 -27.56 -3.29 9.86
N THR A 123 -26.23 -3.17 9.81
CA THR A 123 -25.32 -3.66 10.86
C THR A 123 -24.58 -2.49 11.51
N PHE A 124 -24.27 -2.58 12.80
CA PHE A 124 -23.40 -1.59 13.46
C PHE A 124 -21.92 -1.73 13.10
N GLU A 125 -21.56 -2.76 12.33
CA GLU A 125 -20.20 -3.04 11.91
C GLU A 125 -19.88 -2.35 10.58
N GLU A 126 -18.70 -1.75 10.51
CA GLU A 126 -18.21 -1.15 9.28
C GLU A 126 -17.52 -2.20 8.41
N ASN A 127 -17.95 -2.32 7.16
CA ASN A 127 -17.41 -3.27 6.20
C ASN A 127 -16.38 -2.60 5.28
N THR A 128 -15.31 -3.32 4.97
CA THR A 128 -14.31 -2.86 4.01
C THR A 128 -13.60 -4.03 3.35
N TRP A 129 -12.68 -3.71 2.45
CA TRP A 129 -11.82 -4.68 1.78
C TRP A 129 -10.36 -4.31 2.02
N GLN A 130 -9.47 -5.30 1.97
CA GLN A 130 -8.03 -5.11 2.12
C GLN A 130 -7.23 -6.13 1.29
N MET A 131 -5.98 -5.84 0.97
CA MET A 131 -5.08 -6.78 0.31
C MET A 131 -4.32 -7.61 1.34
N THR A 132 -4.27 -8.92 1.12
CA THR A 132 -3.46 -9.84 1.94
C THR A 132 -1.99 -9.80 1.53
N SER A 133 -1.10 -10.30 2.37
CA SER A 133 0.34 -10.33 2.07
C SER A 133 0.66 -11.14 0.81
N TRP A 134 -0.08 -12.22 0.56
CA TRP A 134 0.06 -13.13 -0.59
C TRP A 134 -0.78 -12.70 -1.82
N GLY A 135 -1.50 -11.59 -1.71
CA GLY A 135 -2.11 -10.91 -2.86
C GLY A 135 -3.54 -11.25 -3.21
N SER A 136 -4.27 -11.96 -2.35
CA SER A 136 -5.73 -12.05 -2.44
C SER A 136 -6.41 -10.79 -1.90
N ILE A 137 -7.63 -10.52 -2.33
CA ILE A 137 -8.48 -9.45 -1.82
C ILE A 137 -9.34 -10.04 -0.71
N GLU A 138 -9.17 -9.56 0.52
CA GLU A 138 -9.99 -9.96 1.66
C GLU A 138 -11.12 -8.95 1.87
N VAL A 139 -12.32 -9.44 2.12
CA VAL A 139 -13.53 -8.63 2.27
C VAL A 139 -14.27 -9.04 3.54
N GLY A 140 -14.56 -8.07 4.41
CA GLY A 140 -15.21 -8.36 5.69
C GLY A 140 -15.39 -7.13 6.60
N PRO A 141 -15.91 -7.34 7.81
CA PRO A 141 -16.02 -6.28 8.81
C PRO A 141 -14.64 -5.86 9.34
N LYS A 142 -14.48 -4.58 9.66
CA LYS A 142 -13.21 -4.01 10.15
C LYS A 142 -12.69 -4.73 11.40
N SER A 143 -13.57 -5.12 12.32
CA SER A 143 -13.24 -5.91 13.51
C SER A 143 -12.46 -7.19 13.19
N LEU A 144 -12.84 -7.88 12.11
CA LEU A 144 -12.16 -9.10 11.67
C LEU A 144 -10.84 -8.77 10.95
N LEU A 145 -10.85 -7.76 10.07
CA LEU A 145 -9.67 -7.33 9.31
C LEU A 145 -8.57 -6.76 10.20
N ASN A 146 -8.94 -6.17 11.34
CA ASN A 146 -8.03 -5.67 12.38
C ASN A 146 -7.10 -6.74 12.95
N ARG A 147 -7.45 -8.03 12.82
CA ARG A 147 -6.58 -9.14 13.26
C ARG A 147 -5.32 -9.30 12.41
N ARG A 148 -5.33 -8.79 11.17
CA ARG A 148 -4.20 -8.90 10.22
C ARG A 148 -3.45 -7.58 10.13
N GLN A 149 -2.76 -7.23 11.21
CA GLN A 149 -1.92 -6.04 11.24
C GLN A 149 -0.52 -6.33 10.69
N ARG A 150 0.05 -5.36 9.98
CA ARG A 150 1.47 -5.35 9.62
C ARG A 150 2.12 -4.05 10.05
N VAL A 151 3.43 -4.11 10.29
CA VAL A 151 4.25 -2.94 10.59
C VAL A 151 4.81 -2.39 9.29
N VAL A 152 4.58 -1.10 9.05
CA VAL A 152 5.15 -0.34 7.93
C VAL A 152 5.88 0.88 8.50
N ILE A 153 7.04 1.18 7.94
CA ILE A 153 7.85 2.34 8.31
C ILE A 153 7.66 3.39 7.21
N TYR A 154 7.16 4.57 7.60
CA TYR A 154 6.98 5.72 6.72
C TYR A 154 8.03 6.78 7.03
N ASP A 155 8.73 7.26 6.01
CA ASP A 155 9.62 8.42 6.16
C ASP A 155 8.80 9.70 6.08
N ILE A 156 8.95 10.57 7.09
CA ILE A 156 8.28 11.87 7.16
C ILE A 156 9.27 13.03 7.11
N ALA A 157 10.56 12.79 6.83
CA ALA A 157 11.60 13.81 6.83
C ALA A 157 11.27 15.02 5.93
N ASP A 158 10.67 14.77 4.77
CA ASP A 158 10.24 15.81 3.83
C ASP A 158 9.12 16.69 4.42
N LEU A 159 8.18 16.08 5.15
CA LEU A 159 7.08 16.79 5.81
C LEU A 159 7.52 17.63 7.02
N LEU A 160 8.70 17.34 7.56
CA LEU A 160 9.26 18.06 8.70
C LEU A 160 10.11 19.28 8.26
N LEU A 161 10.36 19.44 6.95
CA LEU A 161 11.15 20.54 6.42
C LEU A 161 10.37 21.86 6.54
N GLU A 162 10.98 22.85 7.20
CA GLU A 162 10.51 24.22 7.11
C GLU A 162 11.30 24.98 6.06
N LEU A 163 10.56 25.62 5.14
CA LEU A 163 11.14 26.65 4.30
C LEU A 163 11.33 27.88 5.17
N PRO A 164 12.57 28.38 5.36
CA PRO A 164 12.78 29.58 6.14
C PRO A 164 12.03 30.74 5.47
N ASP A 165 11.14 31.39 6.21
CA ASP A 165 10.50 32.61 5.74
C ASP A 165 11.49 33.76 5.86
N TYR A 166 12.11 34.14 4.76
CA TYR A 166 13.00 35.29 4.67
C TYR A 166 12.22 36.59 4.43
N ALA A 167 11.09 36.78 5.11
CA ALA A 167 10.34 38.04 5.08
C ALA A 167 11.10 39.19 5.76
N ASP A 168 11.91 38.87 6.77
CA ASP A 168 12.79 39.84 7.45
C ASP A 168 14.20 39.80 6.85
N ALA A 169 14.31 40.19 5.57
CA ALA A 169 15.62 40.55 5.03
C ALA A 169 16.17 41.74 5.83
N PRO A 170 17.39 41.66 6.41
CA PRO A 170 17.96 42.79 7.09
C PRO A 170 18.04 43.97 6.11
N ASN A 171 17.44 45.10 6.48
CA ASN A 171 17.65 46.35 5.76
C ASN A 171 19.10 46.76 5.97
N ILE A 172 19.99 46.29 5.09
CA ILE A 172 21.37 46.75 5.04
C ILE A 172 21.33 48.21 4.60
N ASP A 173 21.28 49.11 5.58
CA ASP A 173 21.47 50.53 5.34
C ASP A 173 22.93 50.77 4.91
N LEU A 174 23.16 50.69 3.60
CA LEU A 174 24.44 50.99 2.96
C LEU A 174 24.94 52.40 3.31
N GLN A 175 24.06 53.32 3.71
CA GLN A 175 24.41 54.67 4.16
C GLN A 175 25.07 54.67 5.55
N SER A 176 24.79 53.66 6.38
CA SER A 176 25.37 53.47 7.72
C SER A 176 26.73 52.76 7.63
N VAL A 177 26.85 51.76 6.75
CA VAL A 177 28.11 51.02 6.50
C VAL A 177 29.17 51.88 5.80
N LEU A 178 28.76 52.84 4.95
CA LEU A 178 29.71 53.77 4.31
C LEU A 178 30.23 54.86 5.28
N ARG A 179 29.47 55.18 6.35
CA ARG A 179 29.90 56.15 7.39
C ARG A 179 30.78 55.53 8.47
N SER A 180 30.67 54.22 8.70
CA SER A 180 31.52 53.50 9.65
C SER A 180 32.93 53.20 9.11
N ASN A 181 33.21 53.45 7.82
CA ASN A 181 34.57 53.36 7.26
C ASN A 181 35.48 54.57 7.59
N GLN A 182 35.01 55.51 8.42
CA GLN A 182 35.78 56.69 8.86
C GLN A 182 35.74 56.90 10.38
N GLY A 183 35.72 55.82 11.15
CA GLY A 183 35.84 55.88 12.62
C GLY A 183 36.10 54.50 13.22
N GLY A 184 37.31 54.29 13.70
CA GLY A 184 37.74 53.01 14.27
C GLY A 184 37.07 52.69 15.61
N GLY A 185 36.86 51.40 15.86
CA GLY A 185 36.66 50.83 17.19
C GLY A 185 35.37 50.02 17.36
N GLY A 186 35.52 48.72 17.61
CA GLY A 186 34.50 47.89 18.26
C GLY A 186 33.69 47.00 17.31
N GLY A 187 34.29 45.90 16.85
CA GLY A 187 33.60 44.82 16.15
C GLY A 187 32.65 44.07 17.09
N GLN A 188 31.42 44.54 17.20
CA GLN A 188 30.30 43.75 17.67
C GLN A 188 29.72 43.02 16.45
N SER A 189 30.12 41.77 16.24
CA SER A 189 29.52 40.94 15.20
C SER A 189 28.01 40.82 15.47
N PRO A 190 27.13 41.20 14.53
CA PRO A 190 25.68 41.13 14.70
C PRO A 190 25.12 39.68 14.73
N PHE A 191 26.00 38.67 14.78
CA PHE A 191 25.66 37.24 14.75
C PHE A 191 25.64 36.57 16.13
N ASN A 192 25.67 37.34 17.24
CA ASN A 192 25.68 36.78 18.59
C ASN A 192 24.34 36.17 19.06
N ASN A 193 23.35 35.98 18.18
CA ASN A 193 22.04 35.42 18.54
C ASN A 193 21.87 33.92 18.15
N ALA A 194 22.97 33.21 17.87
CA ALA A 194 22.91 31.81 17.42
C ALA A 194 22.66 30.79 18.55
N GLN A 195 22.92 31.13 19.82
CA GLN A 195 22.82 30.17 20.92
C GLN A 195 21.37 29.90 21.39
N GLN A 196 20.43 30.80 21.10
CA GLN A 196 19.03 30.69 21.51
C GLN A 196 18.15 30.01 20.44
N ASN A 197 18.67 29.86 19.21
CA ASN A 197 17.94 29.28 18.08
C ASN A 197 17.89 27.74 18.13
N ASN A 198 19.00 27.08 18.51
CA ASN A 198 19.09 25.61 18.49
C ASN A 198 18.06 24.91 19.41
N ASN A 199 17.74 25.48 20.58
CA ASN A 199 16.76 24.89 21.50
C ASN A 199 15.31 25.08 21.03
N ASN A 200 15.04 26.09 20.19
CA ASN A 200 13.71 26.30 19.61
C ASN A 200 13.48 25.33 18.45
N GLU A 201 14.49 25.13 17.59
CA GLU A 201 14.43 24.23 16.44
C GLU A 201 14.13 22.77 16.86
N GLU A 202 14.75 22.26 17.93
CA GLU A 202 14.51 20.88 18.40
C GLU A 202 13.10 20.69 18.99
N ARG A 203 12.57 21.69 19.70
CA ARG A 203 11.21 21.66 20.25
C ARG A 203 10.16 21.67 19.15
N ASP A 204 10.39 22.50 18.15
CA ASP A 204 9.50 22.65 17.00
C ASP A 204 9.47 21.36 16.16
N LEU A 205 10.62 20.72 15.93
CA LEU A 205 10.68 19.43 15.23
C LEU A 205 9.83 18.35 15.93
N ARG A 206 9.82 18.30 17.27
CA ARG A 206 9.02 17.34 18.03
C ARG A 206 7.53 17.64 17.92
N GLU A 207 7.14 18.90 18.07
CA GLU A 207 5.76 19.34 17.94
C GLU A 207 5.20 19.03 16.54
N ARG A 208 5.99 19.24 15.49
CA ARG A 208 5.61 18.87 14.12
C ARG A 208 5.39 17.38 13.95
N LYS A 209 6.24 16.53 14.54
CA LYS A 209 6.05 15.07 14.48
C LYS A 209 4.73 14.66 15.15
N ASP A 210 4.44 15.24 16.31
CA ASP A 210 3.19 15.00 17.02
C ASP A 210 1.97 15.52 16.22
N ASN A 211 2.11 16.67 15.54
CA ASN A 211 1.09 17.20 14.64
C ASN A 211 0.82 16.27 13.44
N VAL A 212 1.86 15.69 12.84
CA VAL A 212 1.70 14.71 11.76
C VAL A 212 0.93 13.48 12.25
N ILE A 213 1.26 12.97 13.45
CA ILE A 213 0.51 11.86 14.04
C ILE A 213 -0.95 12.23 14.26
N SER A 214 -1.22 13.37 14.87
CA SER A 214 -2.58 13.84 15.13
C SER A 214 -3.38 13.99 13.83
N LEU A 215 -2.75 14.49 12.78
CA LEU A 215 -3.37 14.62 11.46
C LEU A 215 -3.73 13.26 10.86
N ILE A 216 -2.81 12.29 10.92
CA ILE A 216 -3.06 10.92 10.45
C ILE A 216 -4.21 10.29 11.24
N GLN A 217 -4.18 10.40 12.57
CA GLN A 217 -5.21 9.83 13.44
C GLN A 217 -6.59 10.46 13.24
N THR A 218 -6.65 11.74 12.87
CA THR A 218 -7.91 12.45 12.64
C THR A 218 -8.51 12.15 11.26
N ILE A 219 -7.65 11.99 10.24
CA ILE A 219 -8.09 11.81 8.84
C ILE A 219 -8.33 10.35 8.48
N VAL A 220 -7.46 9.45 8.96
CA VAL A 220 -7.50 8.02 8.61
C VAL A 220 -8.18 7.28 9.74
N GLU A 221 -9.41 6.84 9.52
CA GLU A 221 -10.10 5.88 10.39
C GLU A 221 -10.00 6.22 11.90
N PRO A 222 -10.51 7.39 12.34
CA PRO A 222 -10.28 7.90 13.69
C PRO A 222 -10.67 6.92 14.79
N GLU A 223 -11.80 6.21 14.63
CA GLU A 223 -12.31 5.25 15.61
C GLU A 223 -11.45 3.96 15.73
N GLN A 224 -10.51 3.73 14.81
CA GLN A 224 -9.71 2.50 14.76
C GLN A 224 -8.38 2.60 15.52
N TRP A 225 -7.92 3.81 15.86
CA TRP A 225 -6.64 3.97 16.54
C TRP A 225 -6.73 3.61 18.03
N ALA A 226 -5.68 2.98 18.55
CA ALA A 226 -5.59 2.63 19.97
C ALA A 226 -5.74 3.83 20.91
N ASP A 227 -5.23 4.99 20.51
CA ASP A 227 -5.33 6.23 21.29
C ASP A 227 -6.78 6.75 21.36
N ASN A 228 -7.62 6.39 20.40
CA ASN A 228 -9.04 6.73 20.35
C ASN A 228 -9.94 5.60 20.90
N GLY A 229 -9.36 4.54 21.48
CA GLY A 229 -10.10 3.41 22.05
C GLY A 229 -10.42 2.28 21.08
N GLY A 230 -9.91 2.34 19.85
CA GLY A 230 -10.00 1.25 18.86
C GLY A 230 -8.92 0.17 19.05
N ASP A 231 -9.00 -0.91 18.28
CA ASP A 231 -7.98 -1.98 18.24
C ASP A 231 -7.31 -2.12 16.87
N GLY A 232 -7.63 -1.24 15.94
CA GLY A 232 -7.21 -1.29 14.55
C GLY A 232 -5.74 -0.95 14.35
N GLY A 233 -5.19 0.06 15.01
CA GLY A 233 -3.79 0.43 14.76
C GLY A 233 -3.08 1.17 15.88
N THR A 234 -1.74 1.11 15.85
CA THR A 234 -0.85 1.90 16.71
C THR A 234 0.20 2.60 15.86
N VAL A 235 0.60 3.80 16.30
CA VAL A 235 1.62 4.62 15.65
C VAL A 235 2.67 5.02 16.67
N GLN A 236 3.95 4.91 16.28
CA GLN A 236 5.07 5.30 17.11
C GLN A 236 6.09 6.09 16.28
N ILE A 237 6.69 7.10 16.90
CA ILE A 237 7.78 7.87 16.28
C ILE A 237 9.10 7.16 16.55
N PHE A 238 9.90 6.98 15.49
CA PHE A 238 11.30 6.59 15.62
C PHE A 238 12.17 7.52 14.77
N GLN A 239 12.90 8.43 15.44
CA GLN A 239 13.70 9.47 14.78
C GLN A 239 12.82 10.33 13.86
N ASN A 240 13.03 10.27 12.53
CA ASN A 240 12.26 10.98 11.50
C ASN A 240 11.33 10.04 10.71
N THR A 241 11.06 8.85 11.24
CA THR A 241 10.16 7.88 10.64
C THR A 241 8.98 7.57 11.57
N LEU A 242 7.85 7.24 10.98
CA LEU A 242 6.68 6.72 11.68
C LEU A 242 6.65 5.21 11.51
N VAL A 243 6.62 4.50 12.64
CA VAL A 243 6.42 3.06 12.70
C VAL A 243 4.95 2.82 12.97
N ILE A 244 4.20 2.39 11.96
CA ILE A 244 2.75 2.18 12.03
C ILE A 244 2.45 0.68 11.98
N ARG A 245 1.81 0.16 13.03
CA ARG A 245 1.23 -1.19 13.05
C ARG A 245 -0.26 -1.06 12.80
N ALA A 246 -0.71 -1.48 11.63
CA ALA A 246 -2.12 -1.39 11.23
C ALA A 246 -2.46 -2.41 10.13
N PRO A 247 -3.76 -2.67 9.89
CA PRO A 247 -4.28 -3.44 8.76
C PRO A 247 -4.00 -2.77 7.42
N ASP A 248 -4.18 -3.53 6.35
CA ASP A 248 -3.89 -3.06 5.00
C ASP A 248 -4.84 -1.93 4.56
N TYR A 249 -6.11 -1.95 4.96
CA TYR A 249 -7.05 -0.89 4.59
C TYR A 249 -6.67 0.49 5.16
N MET A 250 -6.04 0.54 6.34
CA MET A 250 -5.52 1.79 6.93
C MET A 250 -4.26 2.25 6.21
N HIS A 251 -3.30 1.35 5.97
CA HIS A 251 -2.09 1.66 5.18
C HIS A 251 -2.45 2.16 3.78
N ARG A 252 -3.47 1.56 3.15
CA ARG A 252 -4.01 2.01 1.88
C ARG A 252 -4.50 3.45 1.95
N GLN A 253 -5.15 3.88 3.04
CA GLN A 253 -5.60 5.28 3.15
C GLN A 253 -4.47 6.29 3.36
N ILE A 254 -3.34 5.84 3.93
CA ILE A 254 -2.16 6.67 4.19
C ILE A 254 -1.38 6.94 2.90
N ASP A 255 -0.90 5.89 2.23
CA ASP A 255 0.02 5.99 1.09
C ASP A 255 -0.48 5.24 -0.16
N GLY A 256 -1.69 4.67 -0.10
CA GLY A 256 -2.19 3.79 -1.16
C GLY A 256 -1.40 2.49 -1.23
N TYR A 257 -1.15 2.05 -2.45
CA TYR A 257 -0.28 0.91 -2.72
C TYR A 257 0.94 1.39 -3.49
N ASN A 258 2.10 1.41 -2.83
CA ASN A 258 3.38 1.80 -3.44
C ASN A 258 3.75 0.99 -4.70
N TRP A 259 3.27 -0.24 -4.80
CA TRP A 259 3.45 -1.13 -5.96
C TRP A 259 2.46 -0.89 -7.09
N TRP A 260 1.45 -0.04 -6.88
CA TRP A 260 0.47 0.35 -7.88
C TRP A 260 0.85 1.71 -8.49
N PRO A 261 0.70 1.93 -9.81
CA PRO A 261 1.16 3.16 -10.44
C PRO A 261 0.47 4.39 -9.83
N THR A 262 1.26 5.33 -9.29
CA THR A 262 0.75 6.53 -8.59
C THR A 262 -0.20 7.38 -9.44
N GLN A 263 -0.02 7.39 -10.77
CA GLN A 263 -0.91 8.10 -11.71
C GLN A 263 -2.34 7.53 -11.76
N SER A 264 -2.52 6.29 -11.31
CA SER A 264 -3.81 5.58 -11.32
C SER A 264 -4.53 5.56 -9.96
N THR A 265 -3.94 6.16 -8.92
CA THR A 265 -4.53 6.24 -7.59
C THR A 265 -5.08 7.65 -7.37
N ARG A 266 -6.40 7.80 -7.26
CA ARG A 266 -7.06 9.05 -6.87
C ARG A 266 -7.63 8.91 -5.47
N VAL A 267 -7.18 9.74 -4.56
CA VAL A 267 -7.84 9.85 -3.26
C VAL A 267 -9.13 10.64 -3.44
N ALA A 268 -10.27 10.05 -3.08
CA ALA A 268 -11.57 10.72 -3.10
C ALA A 268 -12.22 10.63 -1.70
N GLY A 269 -12.74 11.75 -1.20
CA GLY A 269 -13.48 11.79 0.06
C GLY A 269 -14.98 11.99 -0.18
N ILE A 270 -15.82 11.24 0.53
CA ILE A 270 -17.26 11.51 0.66
C ILE A 270 -17.55 11.61 2.16
N GLY A 271 -17.87 12.82 2.65
CA GLY A 271 -18.07 13.08 4.08
C GLY A 271 -16.78 13.02 4.90
N ALA A 272 -16.86 12.54 6.15
CA ALA A 272 -15.72 12.41 7.07
C ALA A 272 -14.81 11.19 6.80
N ARG A 273 -15.09 10.40 5.74
CA ARG A 273 -14.33 9.19 5.41
C ARG A 273 -13.56 9.37 4.09
N ARG A 274 -12.27 9.06 4.12
CA ARG A 274 -11.36 9.11 2.96
C ARG A 274 -11.28 7.73 2.32
N TYR A 275 -11.56 7.65 1.02
CA TYR A 275 -11.40 6.43 0.25
C TYR A 275 -10.28 6.62 -0.78
N VAL A 276 -9.60 5.51 -1.07
CA VAL A 276 -8.63 5.48 -2.17
C VAL A 276 -9.32 4.85 -3.36
N ALA A 277 -9.70 5.68 -4.31
CA ALA A 277 -10.25 5.23 -5.58
C ALA A 277 -9.11 4.90 -6.54
N PHE A 278 -9.12 3.69 -7.07
CA PHE A 278 -8.18 3.30 -8.11
C PHE A 278 -8.88 3.48 -9.47
N SER A 279 -8.21 4.17 -10.40
CA SER A 279 -8.66 4.39 -11.77
C SER A 279 -7.56 3.98 -12.73
N LEU A 280 -7.81 3.02 -13.62
CA LEU A 280 -6.87 2.73 -14.72
C LEU A 280 -6.84 3.92 -15.67
N ASP A 281 -5.69 4.61 -15.76
CA ASP A 281 -5.36 5.38 -16.96
C ASP A 281 -4.71 4.39 -17.95
N THR A 282 -5.43 4.05 -19.01
CA THR A 282 -4.97 3.09 -20.04
C THR A 282 -3.89 3.67 -20.97
N GLY A 283 -3.24 4.78 -20.60
CA GLY A 283 -2.28 5.51 -21.41
C GLY A 283 -0.84 4.96 -21.50
N ILE A 284 -0.47 3.90 -20.77
CA ILE A 284 0.90 3.34 -20.78
C ILE A 284 0.78 1.79 -20.82
N GLY A 285 0.67 1.11 -21.97
CA GLY A 285 1.75 0.75 -22.90
C GLY A 285 2.68 -0.29 -22.26
N THR A 286 2.66 -1.59 -22.57
CA THR A 286 2.93 -2.21 -23.88
C THR A 286 2.21 -3.55 -24.07
N VAL A 287 1.77 -3.78 -25.31
CA VAL A 287 1.43 -5.10 -25.87
C VAL A 287 2.63 -6.04 -25.71
N ASP A 288 2.44 -7.14 -24.99
CA ASP A 288 3.43 -8.23 -24.93
C ASP A 288 2.92 -9.40 -25.76
N GLY A 289 3.61 -9.67 -26.87
CA GLY A 289 3.53 -10.89 -27.66
C GLY A 289 2.26 -11.12 -28.48
N PHE A 290 2.32 -10.80 -29.78
CA PHE A 290 1.52 -11.54 -30.76
C PHE A 290 1.94 -13.00 -30.69
N ALA A 291 1.16 -13.85 -30.03
CA ALA A 291 1.26 -15.28 -30.24
C ALA A 291 0.88 -15.56 -31.70
N GLN A 292 1.85 -15.93 -32.52
CA GLN A 292 1.57 -16.52 -33.83
C GLN A 292 0.82 -17.82 -33.57
N GLN A 293 -0.52 -17.78 -33.67
CA GLN A 293 -1.29 -19.01 -33.77
C GLN A 293 -0.92 -19.67 -35.10
N PRO A 294 -0.43 -20.91 -35.12
CA PRO A 294 -0.33 -21.66 -36.36
C PRO A 294 -1.75 -21.88 -36.88
N VAL A 295 -2.09 -21.20 -37.98
CA VAL A 295 -3.34 -21.48 -38.70
C VAL A 295 -3.23 -22.89 -39.25
N SER A 296 -4.10 -23.78 -38.77
CA SER A 296 -4.28 -25.09 -39.37
C SER A 296 -4.80 -24.88 -40.81
N ALA A 297 -3.97 -25.21 -41.79
CA ALA A 297 -4.43 -25.33 -43.15
C ALA A 297 -5.44 -26.48 -43.20
N VAL A 298 -6.69 -26.15 -43.52
CA VAL A 298 -7.74 -27.13 -43.83
C VAL A 298 -7.33 -27.88 -45.10
N VAL A 299 -7.28 -29.21 -44.97
CA VAL A 299 -7.14 -30.16 -46.06
C VAL A 299 -8.35 -30.08 -46.99
N GLY A 300 -8.10 -29.82 -48.26
CA GLY A 300 -9.05 -30.01 -49.35
C GLY A 300 -8.44 -30.94 -50.41
N GLY A 301 -8.73 -32.23 -50.29
CA GLY A 301 -8.38 -33.22 -51.31
C GLY A 301 -9.26 -33.09 -52.56
N GLY A 302 -8.71 -33.49 -53.70
CA GLY A 302 -9.45 -33.58 -54.96
C GLY A 302 -8.53 -34.08 -56.07
N GLY A 303 -8.46 -35.40 -56.24
CA GLY A 303 -7.76 -36.04 -57.34
C GLY A 303 -8.54 -35.94 -58.66
N ASN A 304 -7.81 -35.75 -59.76
CA ASN A 304 -8.05 -36.18 -61.15
C ASN A 304 -6.89 -35.54 -61.96
N GLY A 305 -6.14 -36.14 -62.88
CA GLY A 305 -6.30 -37.31 -63.72
C GLY A 305 -5.64 -36.94 -65.07
N GLY A 306 -4.64 -37.74 -65.50
CA GLY A 306 -4.22 -37.98 -66.89
C GLY A 306 -3.94 -36.83 -67.86
N GLY A 307 -2.72 -36.81 -68.43
CA GLY A 307 -2.42 -36.11 -69.68
C GLY A 307 -0.95 -36.19 -70.06
N GLY A 308 -0.58 -37.17 -70.89
CA GLY A 308 0.78 -37.37 -71.39
C GLY A 308 1.16 -36.49 -72.59
N GLY A 309 2.43 -36.58 -72.96
CA GLY A 309 3.11 -35.92 -74.09
C GLY A 309 4.32 -35.14 -73.58
N GLY A 310 5.58 -35.48 -73.84
CA GLY A 310 6.18 -36.14 -74.99
C GLY A 310 7.05 -35.11 -75.73
N GLY A 311 8.38 -35.19 -75.58
CA GLY A 311 9.33 -34.50 -76.46
C GLY A 311 10.61 -33.99 -75.79
N GLY A 312 11.75 -34.60 -76.12
CA GLY A 312 13.05 -33.93 -76.18
C GLY A 312 14.21 -34.63 -75.48
N GLY A 313 15.10 -35.27 -76.27
CA GLY A 313 16.47 -35.63 -75.88
C GLY A 313 16.78 -37.11 -75.98
#